data_AF-A0A323US93-F1
#
_entry.id   AF-A0A323US93-F1
#
_cell.length_a   1.000
_cell.length_b   1.000
_cell.length_c   1.000
_cell.angle_alpha   90.00
_cell.angle_beta   90.00
_cell.angle_gamma   90.00
#
_symmetry.space_group_name_H-M   'P 1'
#
loop_
_entity.id
_entity.type
_entity.pdbx_description
1 polymer ?
#
loop_
_entity_poly.entity_id
_entity_poly.type
_entity_poly.pdbx_seq_one_letter_code
_entity_poly.pdbx_strand_id
1 'polypeptide(L)'
;RAYTVLGQLSRSALATPHAAPLIREYAYDAHAHLASIRQRDGAGTRAIAYAYDASGRLIASQHGAQRHDYRFDPAGNRLDV
;
A
#
# COMPACT_ATOMS: atom_id res chain seq x y z
N ARG A 1 9.78 -10.82 9.60
CA ARG A 1 9.21 -9.48 9.32
C ARG A 1 10.18 -8.43 9.85
N ALA A 2 10.20 -7.23 9.30
CA ALA A 2 11.00 -6.10 9.79
C ALA A 2 10.10 -4.87 9.99
N TYR A 3 10.51 -3.97 10.88
CA TYR A 3 9.73 -2.81 11.30
C TYR A 3 10.55 -1.52 11.22
N THR A 4 9.89 -0.37 11.11
CA THR A 4 10.48 0.96 11.29
C THR A 4 10.74 1.22 12.78
N VAL A 5 11.42 2.32 13.10
CA VAL A 5 11.65 2.76 14.49
C VAL A 5 10.35 3.09 15.24
N LEU A 6 9.28 3.43 14.50
CA LEU A 6 7.94 3.68 15.05
C LEU A 6 7.11 2.39 15.19
N GLY A 7 7.69 1.22 14.93
CA GLY A 7 7.02 -0.08 15.04
C GLY A 7 6.12 -0.44 13.85
N GLN A 8 6.15 0.34 12.76
CA GLN A 8 5.36 0.05 11.56
C GLN A 8 6.03 -1.03 10.72
N LEU A 9 5.27 -1.92 10.06
CA LEU A 9 5.84 -3.00 9.26
C LEU A 9 6.57 -2.42 8.03
N SER A 10 7.89 -2.55 7.95
CA SER A 10 8.68 -2.08 6.79
C SER A 10 8.91 -3.18 5.75
N ARG A 11 8.94 -4.45 6.17
CA ARG A 11 9.13 -5.59 5.28
C ARG A 11 8.49 -6.88 5.79
N SER A 12 7.87 -7.63 4.89
CA SER A 12 7.45 -9.02 5.12
C SER A 12 7.94 -9.92 4.01
N ALA A 13 8.26 -11.16 4.34
CA ALA A 13 8.58 -12.20 3.36
C ALA A 13 7.78 -13.46 3.71
N LEU A 14 7.23 -14.10 2.68
CA LEU A 14 6.59 -15.41 2.74
C LEU A 14 7.34 -16.32 1.78
N ALA A 15 7.97 -17.36 2.29
CA ALA A 15 8.67 -18.36 1.50
C ALA A 15 7.91 -19.68 1.59
N THR A 16 7.73 -20.35 0.45
CA THR A 16 7.24 -21.73 0.39
C THR A 16 8.31 -22.59 -0.30
N PRO A 17 8.40 -23.90 0.00
CA PRO A 17 9.47 -24.75 -0.53
C PRO A 17 9.52 -24.85 -2.06
N HIS A 18 8.41 -24.57 -2.74
CA HIS A 18 8.24 -24.79 -4.19
C HIS A 18 7.93 -23.50 -4.97
N ALA A 19 8.11 -22.32 -4.37
CA ALA A 19 7.92 -21.07 -5.07
C ALA A 19 8.96 -20.02 -4.67
N ALA A 20 9.23 -19.09 -5.58
CA ALA A 20 10.01 -17.90 -5.25
C ALA A 20 9.34 -17.14 -4.08
N PRO A 21 10.12 -16.60 -3.13
CA PRO A 21 9.56 -15.92 -1.97
C PRO A 21 8.77 -14.68 -2.39
N LEU A 22 7.60 -14.50 -1.80
CA LEU A 22 6.84 -13.27 -1.88
C LEU A 22 7.40 -12.29 -0.85
N ILE A 23 8.04 -11.23 -1.33
CA ILE A 23 8.59 -10.15 -0.52
C ILE A 23 7.71 -8.92 -0.70
N ARG A 24 7.31 -8.29 0.40
CA ARG A 24 6.66 -6.97 0.42
C ARG A 24 7.47 -5.99 1.23
N GLU A 25 7.65 -4.81 0.67
CA GLU A 25 8.26 -3.65 1.31
C GLU A 25 7.20 -2.55 1.39
N TYR A 26 7.15 -1.87 2.53
CA TYR A 26 6.12 -0.89 2.85
C TYR A 26 6.81 0.44 3.15
N ALA A 27 6.29 1.51 2.59
CA ALA A 27 6.75 2.86 2.88
C ALA A 27 5.57 3.69 3.41
N TYR A 28 5.89 4.61 4.32
CA TYR A 28 4.92 5.45 4.99
C TYR A 28 5.19 6.92 4.71
N ASP A 29 4.14 7.74 4.68
CA ASP A 29 4.27 9.19 4.59
C ASP A 29 4.59 9.82 5.95
N ALA A 30 4.75 11.15 5.98
CA ALA A 30 5.04 11.90 7.20
C ALA A 30 3.92 11.84 8.25
N HIS A 31 2.69 11.49 7.85
CA HIS A 31 1.55 11.30 8.75
C HIS A 31 1.38 9.83 9.16
N ALA A 32 2.38 8.99 8.89
CA ALA A 32 2.40 7.57 9.21
C ALA A 32 1.34 6.74 8.44
N HIS A 33 0.75 7.28 7.37
CA HIS A 33 -0.12 6.51 6.47
C HIS A 33 0.72 5.67 5.50
N LEU A 34 0.17 4.53 5.06
CA LEU A 34 0.85 3.64 4.12
C LEU A 34 0.90 4.28 2.73
N ALA A 35 2.05 4.83 2.33
CA ALA A 35 2.21 5.52 1.06
C ALA A 35 2.42 4.56 -0.12
N SER A 36 3.10 3.43 0.10
CA SER A 36 3.27 2.43 -0.96
C SER A 36 3.55 1.02 -0.44
N ILE A 37 3.21 0.04 -1.29
CA ILE A 37 3.65 -1.35 -1.18
C ILE A 37 4.41 -1.70 -2.44
N ARG A 38 5.63 -2.22 -2.29
CA ARG A 38 6.37 -2.89 -3.37
C ARG A 38 6.40 -4.39 -3.10
N GLN A 39 5.78 -5.17 -3.98
CA GLN A 39 5.77 -6.63 -3.94
C GLN A 39 6.74 -7.19 -4.98
N ARG A 40 7.54 -8.18 -4.61
CA ARG A 40 8.36 -8.99 -5.50
C ARG A 40 8.04 -10.47 -5.27
N ASP A 41 7.80 -11.20 -6.33
CA ASP A 41 7.62 -12.65 -6.33
C ASP A 41 8.18 -13.25 -7.63
N GLY A 42 7.91 -14.54 -7.88
CA GLY A 42 8.36 -15.24 -9.09
C GLY A 42 7.78 -14.69 -10.40
N ALA A 43 6.72 -13.88 -10.36
CA ALA A 43 6.12 -13.25 -11.53
C ALA A 43 6.65 -11.82 -11.77
N GLY A 44 7.56 -11.31 -10.93
CA GLY A 44 8.21 -10.01 -11.09
C GLY A 44 7.95 -9.06 -9.93
N THR A 45 8.06 -7.75 -10.20
CA THR A 45 7.85 -6.70 -9.21
C THR A 45 6.59 -5.91 -9.55
N ARG A 46 5.73 -5.67 -8.56
CA ARG A 46 4.52 -4.85 -8.65
C ARG A 46 4.54 -3.82 -7.54
N ALA A 47 3.99 -2.64 -7.79
CA ALA A 47 3.90 -1.58 -6.79
C ALA A 47 2.50 -1.00 -6.75
N ILE A 48 2.07 -0.63 -5.55
CA ILE A 48 0.84 0.13 -5.30
C ILE A 48 1.24 1.40 -4.58
N ALA A 49 0.82 2.55 -5.09
CA ALA A 49 0.93 3.84 -4.40
C ALA A 49 -0.44 4.30 -3.91
N TYR A 50 -0.49 4.92 -2.74
CA TYR A 50 -1.71 5.40 -2.10
C TYR A 50 -1.65 6.90 -1.88
N ALA A 51 -2.79 7.58 -2.05
CA ALA A 51 -2.92 9.01 -1.77
C ALA A 51 -4.06 9.23 -0.77
N TYR A 52 -3.84 10.18 0.13
CA TYR A 52 -4.76 10.52 1.21
C TYR A 52 -5.15 11.99 1.16
N ASP A 53 -6.35 12.32 1.60
CA ASP A 53 -6.73 13.71 1.87
C ASP A 53 -6.22 14.19 3.24
N ALA A 54 -6.45 15.47 3.54
CA ALA A 54 -6.02 16.09 4.80
C ALA A 54 -6.65 15.48 6.06
N SER A 55 -7.76 14.74 5.92
CA SER A 55 -8.40 14.01 7.02
C SER A 55 -7.89 12.56 7.16
N GLY A 56 -6.93 12.15 6.33
CA GLY A 56 -6.37 10.80 6.33
C GLY A 56 -7.24 9.77 5.59
N ARG A 57 -8.23 10.21 4.80
CA ARG A 57 -9.06 9.29 4.01
C ARG A 57 -8.32 8.93 2.71
N LEU A 58 -8.34 7.65 2.34
CA LEU A 58 -7.74 7.17 1.10
C LEU A 58 -8.55 7.67 -0.10
N ILE A 59 -7.95 8.51 -0.94
CA ILE A 59 -8.60 9.10 -2.13
C ILE A 59 -8.10 8.54 -3.46
N ALA A 60 -6.96 7.85 -3.49
CA ALA A 60 -6.53 7.11 -4.67
C ALA A 60 -5.65 5.91 -4.36
N SER A 61 -5.73 4.87 -5.18
CA SER A 61 -4.72 3.80 -5.28
C SER A 61 -4.26 3.60 -6.72
N GLN A 62 -2.94 3.53 -6.93
CA GLN A 62 -2.31 3.39 -8.23
C GLN A 62 -1.58 2.05 -8.29
N HIS A 63 -2.08 1.12 -9.10
CA HIS A 63 -1.57 -0.23 -9.33
C HIS A 63 -0.85 -0.26 -10.69
N GLY A 64 0.44 0.09 -10.69
CA GLY A 64 1.17 0.28 -11.95
C GLY A 64 0.51 1.37 -12.80
N ALA A 65 -0.02 1.03 -13.96
CA ALA A 65 -0.75 1.97 -14.84
C ALA A 65 -2.23 2.17 -14.44
N GLN A 66 -2.82 1.29 -13.63
CA GLN A 66 -4.23 1.35 -13.26
C GLN A 66 -4.45 2.22 -12.02
N ARG A 67 -5.27 3.26 -12.13
CA ARG A 67 -5.64 4.14 -11.02
C ARG A 67 -7.09 3.91 -10.61
N HIS A 68 -7.33 3.87 -9.31
CA HIS A 68 -8.66 3.91 -8.71
C HIS A 68 -8.76 5.13 -7.83
N ASP A 69 -9.73 6.00 -8.10
CA ASP A 69 -10.03 7.18 -7.29
C ASP A 69 -11.26 6.93 -6.41
N TYR A 70 -11.22 7.47 -5.20
CA TYR A 70 -12.28 7.35 -4.21
C TYR A 70 -12.78 8.73 -3.81
N ARG A 71 -14.11 8.88 -3.73
CA ARG A 71 -14.76 10.13 -3.34
C ARG A 71 -15.60 9.90 -2.10
N PHE A 72 -15.74 10.94 -1.30
CA PHE A 72 -16.49 10.90 -0.06
C PHE A 72 -17.34 12.16 0.06
N ASP A 73 -18.52 12.02 0.64
CA ASP A 73 -19.31 13.16 1.09
C ASP A 73 -18.69 13.77 2.38
N PRO A 74 -19.20 14.93 2.85
CA PRO A 74 -18.73 15.54 4.09
C PRO A 74 -18.99 14.70 5.34
N ALA A 75 -19.98 13.80 5.33
CA ALA A 75 -20.25 12.87 6.41
C ALA A 75 -19.27 11.67 6.43
N GLY A 76 -18.45 11.52 5.39
CA GLY A 76 -17.47 10.46 5.25
C GLY A 76 -18.00 9.21 4.54
N ASN A 77 -19.21 9.24 4.00
CA ASN A 77 -19.72 8.12 3.20
C ASN A 77 -18.99 8.08 1.86
N ARG A 78 -18.54 6.90 1.46
CA ARG A 78 -17.93 6.70 0.14
C ARG A 78 -19.01 6.83 -0.93
N LEU A 79 -18.75 7.70 -1.89
CA LEU A 79 -19.53 7.84 -3.11
C LEU A 79 -18.95 6.85 -4.11
N ASP A 80 -19.67 5.78 -4.40
CA ASP A 80 -19.26 4.85 -5.45
C ASP A 80 -19.43 5.50 -6.82
N VAL A 81 -18.51 5.19 -7.74
CA VAL A 81 -18.52 5.67 -9.13
C VAL A 81 -18.85 4.54 -10.08
#